data_AF-A0A0F9GND7-F1
#
_entry.id   AF-A0A0F9GND7-F1
#
_cell.length_a   1.000
_cell.length_b   1.000
_cell.length_c   1.000
_cell.angle_alpha   90.00
_cell.angle_beta   90.00
_cell.angle_gamma   90.00
#
_symmetry.space_group_name_H-M   'P 1'
#
loop_
_entity.id
_entity.type
_entity.pdbx_description
1 polymer ?
#
loop_
_entity_poly.entity_id
_entity_poly.type
_entity_poly.pdbx_seq_one_letter_code
_entity_poly.pdbx_strand_id
1 'polypeptide(L)'
;MSNFGDIFMFDIGTVFGKLLIAAVLGGLIGWERERRGRPAGLRTHLLVCVGVTLIMLVSEHIFVQYQGYKQDSILRIDPARIASHVVTGIGFLGAGTIMRFKASVRGLTTAASLWVVAAIG
;
A
#
# COMPACT_ATOMS: atom_id res chain seq x y z
N MET A 1 19.90 6.73 28.77
CA MET A 1 18.48 7.02 29.06
C MET A 1 17.85 7.50 27.76
N SER A 2 17.37 6.56 26.95
CA SER A 2 16.55 6.87 25.77
C SER A 2 15.27 7.54 26.28
N ASN A 3 14.94 8.70 25.71
CA ASN A 3 13.80 9.47 26.16
C ASN A 3 12.53 8.64 25.95
N PHE A 4 11.68 8.60 26.97
CA PHE A 4 10.34 8.01 26.91
C PHE A 4 9.47 8.62 25.77
N GLY A 5 9.90 9.76 25.19
CA GLY A 5 9.34 10.39 24.00
C GLY A 5 9.62 9.65 22.68
N ASP A 6 10.68 8.85 22.58
CA ASP A 6 10.99 8.07 21.36
C ASP A 6 10.11 6.82 21.22
N ILE A 7 9.31 6.49 22.25
CA ILE A 7 8.32 5.39 22.21
C ILE A 7 6.97 5.90 21.68
N PHE A 8 6.74 7.23 21.69
CA PHE A 8 5.64 7.90 20.99
C PHE A 8 5.89 8.10 19.48
N MET A 9 6.86 7.37 18.90
CA MET A 9 7.31 7.47 17.48
C MET A 9 6.21 7.25 16.43
N PHE A 10 5.02 6.80 16.83
CA PHE A 10 3.79 6.92 16.05
C PHE A 10 3.10 8.25 16.39
N ASP A 11 3.70 9.36 15.95
CA ASP A 11 3.00 10.64 15.99
C ASP A 11 1.76 10.55 15.09
N ILE A 12 0.59 10.78 15.69
CA ILE A 12 -0.68 10.73 14.95
C ILE A 12 -0.64 11.69 13.77
N GLY A 13 0.02 12.84 13.91
CA GLY A 13 0.22 13.82 12.86
C GLY A 13 0.97 13.24 11.66
N THR A 14 2.04 12.49 11.91
CA THR A 14 2.84 11.82 10.88
C THR A 14 2.05 10.71 10.17
N VAL A 15 1.25 9.93 10.91
CA VAL A 15 0.35 8.92 10.33
C VAL A 15 -0.68 9.55 9.42
N PHE A 16 -1.40 10.57 9.91
CA PHE A 16 -2.37 11.32 9.13
C PHE A 16 -1.71 11.97 7.90
N GLY A 17 -0.51 12.53 8.06
CA GLY A 17 0.27 13.11 6.96
C GLY A 17 0.59 12.10 5.86
N LYS A 18 1.10 10.91 6.22
CA LYS A 18 1.38 9.81 5.27
C LYS A 18 0.11 9.37 4.54
N LEU A 19 -1.00 9.18 5.26
CA LEU A 19 -2.28 8.80 4.65
C LEU A 19 -2.85 9.88 3.72
N LEU A 20 -2.70 11.16 4.09
CA LEU A 20 -3.15 12.28 3.28
C LEU A 20 -2.33 12.40 1.99
N ILE A 21 -1.00 12.24 2.08
CA ILE A 21 -0.12 12.21 0.91
C ILE A 21 -0.48 11.02 0.01
N ALA A 22 -0.69 9.83 0.57
CA ALA A 22 -1.12 8.66 -0.20
C ALA A 22 -2.47 8.90 -0.90
N ALA A 23 -3.45 9.49 -0.21
CA ALA A 23 -4.75 9.84 -0.77
C ALA A 23 -4.63 10.84 -1.92
N VAL A 24 -3.76 11.85 -1.80
CA VAL A 24 -3.53 12.86 -2.84
C VAL A 24 -2.82 12.24 -4.05
N LEU A 25 -1.76 11.46 -3.85
CA LEU A 25 -1.00 10.85 -4.95
C LEU A 25 -1.83 9.78 -5.70
N GLY A 26 -2.42 8.83 -4.97
CA GLY A 26 -3.30 7.83 -5.54
C GLY A 26 -4.56 8.45 -6.16
N GLY A 27 -5.07 9.51 -5.53
CA GLY A 27 -6.20 10.30 -6.03
C GLY A 27 -5.88 11.01 -7.34
N LEU A 28 -4.72 11.64 -7.48
CA LEU A 28 -4.31 12.36 -8.69
C LEU A 28 -4.22 11.42 -9.90
N ILE A 29 -3.63 10.24 -9.71
CA ILE A 29 -3.54 9.21 -10.75
C ILE A 29 -4.93 8.70 -11.11
N GLY A 30 -5.76 8.40 -10.11
CA GLY A 30 -7.14 7.95 -10.33
C GLY A 30 -8.00 8.99 -11.04
N TRP A 31 -7.81 10.27 -10.70
CA TRP A 31 -8.49 11.41 -11.32
C TRP A 31 -8.16 11.51 -12.80
N GLU A 32 -6.88 11.49 -13.17
CA GLU A 32 -6.45 11.55 -14.57
C GLU A 32 -7.09 10.41 -15.37
N ARG A 33 -7.08 9.21 -14.80
CA ARG A 33 -7.65 8.01 -15.43
C ARG A 33 -9.15 8.12 -15.63
N GLU A 34 -9.88 8.61 -14.62
CA GLU A 34 -11.32 8.80 -14.69
C GLU A 34 -11.71 9.84 -15.74
N ARG A 35 -10.99 10.97 -15.81
CA ARG A 35 -11.17 11.98 -16.86
C ARG A 35 -10.95 11.44 -18.27
N ARG A 36 -10.02 10.51 -18.43
CA ARG A 36 -9.74 9.84 -19.73
C ARG A 36 -10.68 8.65 -20.01
N GLY A 37 -11.71 8.43 -19.19
CA GLY A 37 -12.68 7.34 -19.35
C GLY A 37 -12.05 5.95 -19.22
N ARG A 38 -10.93 5.82 -18.51
CA ARG A 38 -10.26 4.53 -18.31
C ARG A 38 -10.93 3.75 -17.17
N PRO A 39 -11.00 2.41 -17.25
CA PRO A 39 -11.47 1.59 -16.15
C PRO A 39 -10.55 1.70 -14.94
N ALA A 40 -11.12 1.56 -13.73
CA ALA A 40 -10.55 1.97 -12.45
C ALA A 40 -10.20 3.47 -12.41
N GLY A 41 -11.08 4.24 -11.76
CA GLY A 41 -11.00 5.71 -11.66
C GLY A 41 -10.44 6.19 -10.32
N LEU A 42 -10.92 7.35 -9.86
CA LEU A 42 -10.47 8.03 -8.65
C LEU A 42 -10.59 7.16 -7.41
N ARG A 43 -11.80 6.62 -7.17
CA ARG A 43 -12.11 5.84 -5.97
C ARG A 43 -11.20 4.62 -5.84
N THR A 44 -10.92 3.93 -6.94
CA THR A 44 -10.10 2.72 -6.93
C THR A 44 -8.65 3.02 -6.57
N HIS A 45 -8.02 3.98 -7.23
CA HIS A 45 -6.60 4.29 -7.00
C HIS A 45 -6.38 4.96 -5.63
N LEU A 46 -7.32 5.79 -5.19
CA LEU A 46 -7.29 6.39 -3.85
C LEU A 46 -7.36 5.31 -2.75
N LEU A 47 -8.34 4.40 -2.83
CA LEU A 47 -8.50 3.34 -1.82
C LEU A 47 -7.34 2.36 -1.80
N VAL A 48 -6.78 2.00 -2.97
CA VAL A 48 -5.60 1.13 -3.04
C VAL A 48 -4.41 1.80 -2.36
N CYS A 49 -4.11 3.05 -2.70
CA CYS A 49 -2.94 3.75 -2.15
C CYS A 49 -3.04 3.93 -0.63
N VAL A 50 -4.18 4.43 -0.16
CA VAL A 50 -4.40 4.62 1.29
C VAL A 50 -4.39 3.29 2.04
N GLY A 51 -4.99 2.24 1.45
CA GLY A 51 -5.05 0.92 2.06
C GLY A 51 -3.69 0.26 2.21
N VAL A 52 -2.84 0.31 1.18
CA VAL A 52 -1.48 -0.24 1.27
C VAL A 52 -0.64 0.58 2.24
N THR A 53 -0.83 1.90 2.31
CA THR A 53 -0.06 2.77 3.21
C THR A 53 -0.39 2.42 4.66
N LEU A 54 -1.67 2.22 4.94
CA LEU A 54 -2.15 1.78 6.24
C LEU A 54 -1.55 0.42 6.63
N ILE A 55 -1.52 -0.55 5.71
CA ILE A 55 -0.94 -1.88 5.98
C ILE A 55 0.57 -1.78 6.24
N MET A 56 1.30 -0.96 5.48
CA MET A 56 2.73 -0.75 5.70
C MET A 56 3.02 -0.07 7.03
N LEU A 57 2.19 0.90 7.43
CA LEU A 57 2.25 1.52 8.75
C LEU A 57 1.99 0.52 9.87
N VAL A 58 0.98 -0.34 9.72
CA VAL A 58 0.72 -1.41 10.70
C VAL A 58 1.91 -2.37 10.78
N SER A 59 2.51 -2.73 9.64
CA SER A 59 3.70 -3.59 9.59
C SER A 59 4.90 -2.97 10.32
N GLU A 60 5.15 -1.67 10.08
CA GLU A 60 6.19 -0.90 10.78
C GLU A 60 5.92 -0.85 12.29
N HIS A 61 4.66 -0.59 12.69
CA HIS A 61 4.27 -0.55 14.09
C HIS A 61 4.53 -1.87 14.82
N ILE A 62 4.10 -2.99 14.22
CA ILE A 62 4.34 -4.33 14.77
C ILE A 62 5.84 -4.58 14.91
N PHE A 63 6.64 -4.25 13.90
CA PHE A 63 8.09 -4.44 13.98
C PHE A 63 8.71 -3.65 15.13
N VAL A 64 8.36 -2.37 15.28
CA VAL A 64 8.89 -1.49 16.33
C VAL A 64 8.48 -1.96 17.73
N GLN A 65 7.25 -2.43 17.91
CA GLN A 65 6.76 -2.91 19.22
C GLN A 65 7.50 -4.17 19.69
N TYR A 66 7.82 -5.08 18.78
CA TYR A 66 8.38 -6.38 19.14
C TYR A 66 9.89 -6.51 18.86
N GLN A 67 10.57 -5.47 18.38
CA GLN A 67 12.01 -5.51 18.10
C GLN A 67 12.87 -5.80 19.34
N GLY A 68 12.39 -5.49 20.55
CA GLY A 68 13.11 -5.68 21.81
C GLY A 68 13.16 -7.13 22.33
N TYR A 69 12.34 -8.03 21.80
CA TYR A 69 12.26 -9.44 22.27
C TYR A 69 13.33 -10.36 21.63
N LYS A 70 14.35 -9.80 20.97
CA LYS A 70 15.13 -10.46 19.91
C LYS A 70 16.33 -11.32 20.31
N GLN A 71 16.53 -11.74 21.56
CA GLN A 71 17.72 -12.56 21.87
C GLN A 71 17.47 -14.06 22.07
N ASP A 72 16.28 -14.52 22.49
CA ASP A 72 16.05 -15.96 22.78
C ASP A 72 14.74 -16.56 22.23
N SER A 73 13.95 -15.80 21.47
CA SER A 73 12.64 -16.27 21.00
C SER A 73 12.66 -16.80 19.56
N ILE A 74 11.99 -17.94 19.34
CA ILE A 74 11.70 -18.58 18.03
C ILE A 74 10.95 -17.63 17.05
N LEU A 75 10.48 -16.48 17.52
CA LEU A 75 9.70 -15.49 16.78
C LEU A 75 10.60 -14.49 16.02
N ARG A 76 10.93 -14.82 14.77
CA ARG A 76 11.58 -13.87 13.84
C ARG A 76 10.54 -12.97 13.19
N ILE A 77 10.45 -11.72 13.65
CA ILE A 77 9.54 -10.71 13.09
C ILE A 77 10.26 -9.95 11.97
N ASP A 78 9.70 -10.05 10.77
CA ASP A 78 10.22 -9.45 9.53
C ASP A 78 9.11 -8.62 8.87
N PRO A 79 9.23 -7.28 8.82
CA PRO A 79 8.23 -6.40 8.21
C PRO A 79 8.13 -6.61 6.69
N ALA A 80 9.17 -7.14 6.05
CA ALA A 80 9.13 -7.44 4.62
C ALA A 80 8.11 -8.54 4.27
N ARG A 81 7.70 -9.36 5.25
CA ARG A 81 6.69 -10.41 5.04
C ARG A 81 5.31 -9.84 4.81
N ILE A 82 4.90 -8.82 5.58
CA ILE A 82 3.60 -8.17 5.36
C ILE A 82 3.62 -7.43 4.02
N ALA A 83 4.73 -6.74 3.72
CA ALA A 83 4.91 -6.06 2.44
C ALA A 83 4.80 -7.03 1.25
N SER A 84 5.43 -8.20 1.33
CA SER A 84 5.37 -9.20 0.24
C SER A 84 3.95 -9.74 0.02
N HIS A 85 3.17 -9.96 1.09
CA HIS A 85 1.76 -10.35 0.97
C HIS A 85 0.91 -9.28 0.30
N VAL A 86 1.18 -8.00 0.55
CA VAL A 86 0.50 -6.90 -0.16
C VAL A 86 0.84 -6.90 -1.64
N VAL A 87 2.12 -7.01 -2.00
CA VAL A 87 2.55 -7.07 -3.41
C VAL A 87 1.89 -8.25 -4.14
N THR A 88 1.83 -9.42 -3.51
CA THR A 88 1.11 -10.58 -4.05
C THR A 88 -0.39 -10.30 -4.21
N GLY A 89 -1.04 -9.70 -3.20
CA GLY A 89 -2.47 -9.37 -3.24
C GLY A 89 -2.84 -8.37 -4.33
N ILE A 90 -2.02 -7.34 -4.54
CA ILE A 90 -2.22 -6.37 -5.63
C ILE A 90 -1.98 -7.03 -7.00
N GLY A 91 -1.03 -7.95 -7.11
CA GLY A 91 -0.84 -8.76 -8.31
C GLY A 91 -2.11 -9.54 -8.69
N PHE A 92 -2.82 -10.10 -7.71
CA PHE A 92 -4.09 -10.78 -7.92
C PHE A 92 -5.19 -9.82 -8.41
N LEU A 93 -5.35 -8.64 -7.79
CA LEU A 93 -6.30 -7.62 -8.26
C LEU A 93 -5.96 -7.16 -9.68
N GLY A 94 -4.68 -6.95 -9.98
CA GLY A 94 -4.19 -6.60 -11.31
C GLY A 94 -4.58 -7.65 -12.35
N ALA A 95 -4.30 -8.93 -12.08
CA ALA A 95 -4.72 -10.03 -12.95
C ALA A 95 -6.24 -10.05 -13.19
N GLY A 96 -7.03 -9.79 -12.14
CA GLY A 96 -8.50 -9.71 -12.23
C GLY A 96 -9.01 -8.58 -13.13
N THR A 97 -8.22 -7.54 -13.38
CA THR A 97 -8.60 -6.46 -14.31
C THR A 97 -8.25 -6.74 -15.78
N ILE A 98 -7.44 -7.78 -16.05
CA ILE A 98 -7.02 -8.14 -17.40
C ILE A 98 -8.04 -9.10 -18.01
N MET A 99 -8.69 -8.68 -19.09
CA MET A 99 -9.67 -9.49 -19.81
C MET A 99 -9.19 -9.78 -21.23
N ARG A 100 -9.30 -11.04 -21.66
CA ARG A 100 -8.97 -11.48 -23.02
C ARG A 100 -10.25 -11.70 -23.83
N PHE A 101 -10.39 -10.98 -24.94
CA PHE A 101 -11.47 -11.15 -25.91
C PHE A 101 -10.88 -11.53 -27.27
N LYS A 102 -11.06 -12.80 -27.68
CA LYS A 102 -10.49 -13.36 -28.91
C LYS A 102 -8.97 -13.06 -29.02
N ALA A 103 -8.57 -12.21 -29.96
CA ALA A 103 -7.19 -11.82 -30.21
C ALA A 103 -6.77 -10.52 -29.48
N SER A 104 -7.67 -9.85 -28.73
CA SER A 104 -7.39 -8.60 -28.03
C SER A 104 -7.34 -8.79 -26.52
N VAL A 105 -6.33 -8.20 -25.87
CA VAL A 105 -6.24 -8.11 -24.40
C VAL A 105 -6.60 -6.68 -23.98
N ARG A 106 -7.47 -6.53 -22.98
CA ARG A 106 -7.86 -5.24 -22.38
C ARG A 106 -7.52 -5.24 -20.90
N GLY A 107 -7.29 -4.06 -20.33
CA GLY A 107 -7.05 -3.89 -18.90
C GLY A 107 -5.58 -3.96 -18.46
N LEU A 108 -4.63 -4.25 -19.37
CA LEU A 108 -3.19 -4.30 -19.05
C LEU A 108 -2.69 -3.01 -18.37
N THR A 109 -3.01 -1.85 -18.93
CA THR A 109 -2.61 -0.55 -18.35
C THR A 109 -3.33 -0.22 -17.06
N THR A 110 -4.49 -0.84 -16.79
CA THR A 110 -5.20 -0.70 -15.51
C THR A 110 -4.54 -1.56 -14.44
N ALA A 111 -4.19 -2.80 -14.77
CA ALA A 111 -3.42 -3.67 -13.89
C ALA A 111 -2.08 -3.02 -13.51
N ALA A 112 -1.35 -2.52 -14.50
CA ALA A 112 -0.08 -1.84 -14.28
C ALA A 112 -0.23 -0.57 -13.43
N SER A 113 -1.28 0.23 -13.64
CA SER A 113 -1.48 1.44 -12.83
C SER A 113 -1.83 1.13 -11.39
N LEU A 114 -2.67 0.10 -11.14
CA LEU A 114 -2.98 -0.32 -9.77
C LEU A 114 -1.75 -0.86 -9.05
N TRP A 115 -0.90 -1.60 -9.75
CA TRP A 115 0.35 -2.11 -9.19
C TRP A 115 1.31 -0.98 -8.80
N VAL A 116 1.48 0.00 -9.68
CA VAL A 116 2.32 1.18 -9.38
C VAL A 116 1.74 2.00 -8.24
N VAL A 117 0.42 2.21 -8.20
CA VAL A 117 -0.21 2.99 -7.13
C VAL A 117 -0.06 2.32 -5.77
N ALA A 118 -0.15 0.99 -5.69
CA ALA A 118 0.15 0.26 -4.47
C ALA A 118 1.62 0.34 -4.04
N ALA A 119 2.55 0.59 -4.97
CA ALA A 119 3.96 0.77 -4.64
C ALA A 119 4.27 2.20 -4.13
N ILE A 120 3.46 3.19 -4.52
CA ILE A 120 3.58 4.57 -4.04
C ILE A 120 3.22 4.66 -2.55
N GLY A 121 2.16 3.96 -2.20
CA GLY A 121 1.58 4.00 -0.88
C GLY A 121 0.77 2.77 -0.71
#